data_AF-A0A8G1ZFI6-F1
#
_entry.id   AF-A0A8G1ZFI6-F1
#
_cell.length_a   1.000
_cell.length_b   1.000
_cell.length_c   1.000
_cell.angle_alpha   90.00
_cell.angle_beta   90.00
_cell.angle_gamma   90.00
#
_symmetry.space_group_name_H-M   'P 1'
#
loop_
_entity.id
_entity.type
_entity.pdbx_description
1 polymer ?
#
loop_
_entity_poly.entity_id
_entity_poly.type
_entity_poly.pdbx_seq_one_letter_code
_entity_poly.pdbx_strand_id
1 'polypeptide(L)' 'MLDYARSLDGAPRSCAGRSPKDDLSTWTVTDDWPERVPVTSVEVDVFEAWFGDIFDELFGPCE' A
#
# COMPACT_ATOMS: atom_id res chain seq x y z
N MET A 1 -4.39 -13.91 9.50
CA MET A 1 -4.73 -12.47 9.47
C MET A 1 -3.39 -11.76 9.25
N LEU A 2 -3.16 -11.21 8.07
CA LEU A 2 -1.85 -10.64 7.70
C LEU A 2 -1.72 -9.26 8.38
N ASP A 3 -0.59 -9.06 9.07
CA ASP A 3 -0.26 -7.87 9.84
C ASP A 3 0.38 -6.81 8.93
N TYR A 4 -0.45 -6.06 8.21
CA TYR A 4 -0.01 -4.91 7.40
C TYR A 4 0.27 -3.65 8.23
N ALA A 5 0.01 -3.69 9.55
CA ALA A 5 -0.01 -2.51 10.43
C ALA A 5 1.10 -2.51 11.49
N ARG A 6 2.06 -3.46 11.47
CA ARG A 6 3.13 -3.48 12.47
C ARG A 6 4.08 -2.28 12.31
N SER A 7 3.72 -1.27 13.10
CA SER A 7 4.42 -0.04 13.43
C SER A 7 5.93 -0.07 13.23
N LEU A 8 6.39 0.95 12.51
CA LEU A 8 7.71 1.56 12.64
C LEU A 8 7.88 2.08 14.08
N ASP A 9 8.19 1.19 15.00
CA ASP A 9 8.45 1.50 16.41
C ASP A 9 9.77 2.28 16.57
N GLY A 10 9.68 3.61 16.40
CA GLY A 10 9.94 4.58 17.47
C GLY A 10 11.26 4.63 18.24
N ALA A 11 12.32 3.88 17.91
CA ALA A 11 13.63 4.04 18.57
C ALA A 11 14.58 4.92 17.74
N PRO A 12 15.22 5.97 18.29
CA PRO A 12 16.28 6.68 17.59
C PRO A 12 17.48 5.75 17.44
N ARG A 13 17.62 5.13 16.26
CA ARG A 13 18.82 4.38 15.91
C ARG A 13 19.97 5.38 15.81
N SER A 14 20.90 5.32 16.77
CA SER A 14 22.19 6.00 16.67
C SER A 14 22.84 5.61 15.35
N CYS A 15 23.03 6.58 14.46
CA CYS A 15 23.58 6.41 13.11
C CYS A 15 25.08 6.08 13.13
N ALA A 16 25.49 5.01 13.80
CA ALA A 16 26.83 4.45 13.73
C ALA A 16 26.79 3.22 12.81
N GLY A 17 26.99 3.44 11.51
CA GLY A 17 26.95 2.38 10.48
C GLY A 17 25.90 2.59 9.39
N ARG A 18 25.76 3.82 8.85
CA ARG A 18 24.89 4.05 7.69
C ARG A 18 25.42 3.19 6.53
N SER A 19 24.67 2.17 6.14
CA SER A 19 24.90 1.41 4.91
C SER A 19 25.07 2.37 3.73
N PRO A 20 25.89 2.02 2.70
CA PRO A 20 26.02 2.83 1.50
C PRO A 20 24.63 3.25 1.03
N LYS A 21 24.46 4.53 0.67
CA LYS A 21 23.20 4.99 0.07
C LYS A 21 22.93 4.09 -1.12
N ASP A 22 21.91 3.23 -1.02
CA ASP A 22 21.56 2.32 -2.10
C ASP A 22 21.36 3.14 -3.38
N ASP A 23 22.13 2.81 -4.41
CA ASP A 23 22.01 3.49 -5.68
C ASP A 23 20.69 3.08 -6.32
N LEU A 24 19.70 3.97 -6.26
CA LEU A 24 18.34 3.72 -6.74
C LEU A 24 18.31 3.31 -8.22
N SER A 25 19.36 3.63 -8.98
CA SER A 25 19.52 3.21 -10.37
C SER A 25 19.62 1.69 -10.54
N THR A 26 20.03 0.98 -9.48
CA THR A 26 20.14 -0.49 -9.46
C THR A 26 18.83 -1.17 -9.09
N TRP A 27 17.82 -0.41 -8.67
CA TRP A 27 16.57 -0.98 -8.20
C TRP A 27 15.68 -1.39 -9.38
N THR A 28 15.38 -2.69 -9.45
CA THR A 28 14.49 -3.24 -10.47
C THR A 28 13.06 -3.21 -9.94
N VAL A 29 12.20 -2.42 -10.59
CA VAL A 29 10.76 -2.42 -10.31
C VAL A 29 10.16 -3.59 -11.07
N THR A 30 9.67 -4.59 -10.34
CA THR A 30 9.02 -5.77 -10.89
C THR A 30 7.56 -5.79 -10.46
N ASP A 31 6.66 -5.92 -11.42
CA ASP A 31 5.23 -6.14 -11.15
C ASP A 31 5.01 -7.63 -10.88
N ASP A 32 5.36 -8.07 -9.67
CA ASP A 32 5.30 -9.49 -9.25
C ASP A 32 3.92 -9.85 -8.66
N TRP A 33 2.87 -9.18 -9.16
CA TRP A 33 1.51 -9.38 -8.64
C TRP A 33 0.90 -10.67 -9.18
N PRO A 34 0.14 -11.40 -8.36
CA PRO A 34 -0.59 -12.56 -8.84
C PRO A 34 -1.70 -12.12 -9.82
N GLU A 35 -2.11 -13.04 -10.71
CA GLU A 35 -3.22 -12.81 -11.64
C GLU A 35 -4.49 -12.32 -10.91
N ARG A 36 -4.69 -12.76 -9.66
CA ARG A 36 -5.69 -12.22 -8.75
C ARG A 36 -5.08 -11.87 -7.41
N VAL A 37 -5.15 -10.60 -7.05
CA VAL A 37 -4.80 -10.12 -5.71
C VAL A 37 -5.93 -10.49 -4.76
N PRO A 38 -5.69 -11.30 -3.72
CA PRO A 38 -6.71 -11.61 -2.75
C PRO A 38 -7.01 -10.37 -1.90
N VAL A 39 -8.29 -10.00 -1.84
CA VAL A 39 -8.79 -8.89 -1.01
C VAL A 39 -9.91 -9.44 -0.13
N THR A 40 -9.91 -9.08 1.15
CA THR A 40 -10.93 -9.47 2.13
C THR A 40 -12.11 -8.48 2.13
N SER A 41 -13.28 -8.92 2.60
CA SER A 41 -14.46 -8.04 2.69
C SER A 41 -14.20 -6.80 3.55
N VAL A 42 -13.46 -6.95 4.66
CA VAL A 42 -13.09 -5.83 5.53
C VAL A 42 -12.19 -4.83 4.82
N GLU A 43 -11.29 -5.30 3.96
CA GLU A 43 -10.48 -4.39 3.14
C GLU A 43 -11.36 -3.68 2.12
N VAL A 44 -12.28 -4.37 1.44
CA VAL A 44 -13.24 -3.74 0.52
C VAL A 44 -14.05 -2.63 1.20
N ASP A 45 -14.55 -2.85 2.42
CA ASP A 45 -15.28 -1.84 3.19
C ASP A 45 -14.44 -0.56 3.43
N VAL A 46 -13.14 -0.72 3.67
CA VAL A 46 -12.21 0.42 3.85
C VAL A 46 -12.00 1.18 2.54
N PHE A 47 -11.91 0.47 1.42
CA PHE A 47 -11.82 1.11 0.10
C PHE A 47 -13.10 1.89 -0.22
N GLU A 48 -14.28 1.33 0.02
CA GLU A 48 -15.55 2.00 -0.23
C GLU A 48 -15.77 3.22 0.70
N ALA A 49 -15.32 3.15 1.95
CA ALA A 49 -15.42 4.29 2.88
C ALA A 49 -14.59 5.52 2.45
N TRP A 50 -13.55 5.34 1.63
CA TRP A 50 -12.67 6.43 1.17
C TRP A 50 -12.89 6.82 -0.29
N PHE A 51 -13.32 5.88 -1.13
CA PHE A 51 -13.48 6.07 -2.57
C PHE A 51 -14.94 6.03 -3.03
N GLY A 52 -15.89 5.84 -2.12
CA GLY A 52 -17.31 5.67 -2.46
C GLY A 52 -17.87 6.83 -3.27
N ASP A 53 -17.59 8.08 -2.89
CA ASP A 53 -18.06 9.26 -3.62
C ASP A 53 -17.46 9.37 -5.03
N ILE A 54 -16.19 9.00 -5.20
CA ILE A 54 -15.52 8.97 -6.50
C ILE A 54 -16.12 7.86 -7.38
N PHE A 55 -16.45 6.71 -6.82
CA PHE A 55 -17.11 5.64 -7.56
C PHE A 55 -18.54 5.99 -7.94
N ASP A 56 -19.27 6.68 -7.07
CA ASP A 56 -20.61 7.20 -7.39
C ASP A 56 -20.54 8.27 -8.50
N GLU A 57 -19.50 9.10 -8.54
CA GLU A 57 -19.28 10.05 -9.63
C GLU A 57 -18.92 9.35 -10.96
N LEU A 58 -18.04 8.35 -10.92
CA LEU A 58 -17.54 7.67 -12.12
C LEU A 58 -18.52 6.63 -12.70
N PHE A 59 -19.30 5.98 -11.84
CA PHE A 59 -20.15 4.83 -12.19
C PHE A 59 -21.62 5.02 -11.79
N GLY A 60 -21.95 6.18 -11.21
CA GLY A 60 -23.32 6.53 -10.92
C GLY A 60 -24.18 6.62 -12.19
N PRO A 61 -25.51 6.70 -12.02
CA PRO A 61 -26.41 6.81 -13.14
C PRO A 61 -26.09 8.04 -13.98
N CYS A 62 -25.86 7.85 -15.29
CA CYS A 62 -25.93 8.96 -16.24
C CYS A 62 -27.37 9.47 -16.25
N GLU A 63 -27.59 10.72 -15.84
CA GLU A 63 -28.85 11.43 -16.14
C GLU A 63 -29.12 11.54 -17.64
#